data_AF-A0A2U3BDY1-F1
#
_entry.id   AF-A0A2U3BDY1-F1
#
_cell.length_a   1.000
_cell.length_b   1.000
_cell.length_c   1.000
_cell.angle_alpha   90.00
_cell.angle_beta   90.00
_cell.angle_gamma   90.00
#
_symmetry.space_group_name_H-M   'P 1'
#
loop_
_entity.id
_entity.type
_entity.pdbx_description
1 polymer ?
#
loop_
_entity_poly.entity_id
_entity_poly.type
_entity_poly.pdbx_seq_one_letter_code
_entity_poly.pdbx_strand_id
1 'polypeptide(L)'
;MKTTTKMLPLVAIVSGMLVGCGGSSSSGGGSAPTTSYSLSFLQAYDENAGTVNSTCTIFNRDTTAGTVKTYRTIGDSLDANIVAFYTDANGARSGEIITADDGSLQFVLESIPDGGAITFEERDGRDIIATTFTKAFLSRDTSLKTTKFGVIGSVAGTSCVTGTGTNFVTENRDSLSYLHSSDIAGSGLTGDNLYHYRSQQAEFSPPNASLTSGQSIKAYTAEQTAIVQYQSGPSSQVFQYGFEDWPKDTGSVVMSFTGTQGTVTEVASPNIGYTDIDVNLLYGGFAYDLTTFAKGVANYYHPSETNNETWSFIVSGKTGPGNSWDAAYYGQVSDSWDFNVDETSLFDLSGLNDAKPTASTPGNVISLASGINFSSEKGIQRVSYRKSVTESGFIYTVTHNIYSELTATIIVPVLEYFNFPSTVQSDLLVDNDAAYEQYFLFATENSTIENADFVSLFKDGDGISLASEKNGIVRNELETNESSVRLQSNEHIRLYRSN
;
A
#
# COMPACT_ATOMS: atom_id res chain seq x y z
N MET A 1 18.47 30.68 28.78
CA MET A 1 17.43 29.70 29.10
C MET A 1 16.41 29.73 27.99
N LYS A 2 16.52 28.80 27.05
CA LYS A 2 15.58 28.63 25.92
C LYS A 2 14.78 27.36 26.22
N THR A 3 13.47 27.52 26.36
CA THR A 3 12.51 26.43 26.47
C THR A 3 12.35 25.81 25.08
N THR A 4 12.94 24.63 24.89
CA THR A 4 12.74 23.80 23.70
C THR A 4 11.38 23.12 23.85
N THR A 5 10.35 23.65 23.20
CA THR A 5 9.08 22.94 23.01
C THR A 5 9.34 21.86 21.96
N LYS A 6 9.56 20.63 22.41
CA LYS A 6 9.59 19.46 21.53
C LYS A 6 8.18 19.27 20.96
N MET A 7 7.95 19.63 19.70
CA MET A 7 6.82 19.12 18.94
C MET A 7 7.18 17.71 18.49
N LEU A 8 6.38 16.74 18.93
CA LEU A 8 6.41 15.37 18.41
C LEU A 8 5.95 15.40 16.95
N PRO A 9 6.51 14.56 16.06
CA PRO A 9 5.96 14.39 14.72
C PRO A 9 4.50 13.96 14.84
N LEU A 10 3.64 14.58 14.02
CA LEU A 10 2.21 14.37 13.97
C LEU A 10 1.89 12.89 13.66
N VAL A 11 1.81 12.06 14.69
CA VAL A 11 0.94 10.89 14.67
C VAL A 11 -0.47 11.45 14.63
N ALA A 12 -1.16 11.27 13.50
CA ALA A 12 -2.59 11.50 13.41
C ALA A 12 -3.27 10.64 14.49
N ILE A 13 -3.61 11.30 15.59
CA ILE A 13 -4.48 10.77 16.63
C ILE A 13 -5.85 10.57 15.95
N VAL A 14 -6.10 9.39 15.41
CA VAL A 14 -7.47 8.90 15.21
C VAL A 14 -7.97 8.54 16.60
N SER A 15 -8.49 9.53 17.32
CA SER A 15 -9.29 9.25 18.50
C SER A 15 -10.52 10.14 18.55
N GLY A 16 -11.66 9.48 18.72
CA GLY A 16 -12.79 10.05 19.43
C GLY A 16 -13.90 10.63 18.57
N MET A 17 -14.73 9.74 18.00
CA MET A 17 -16.19 9.98 18.03
C MET A 17 -16.87 8.84 18.79
N LEU A 18 -16.45 8.66 20.05
CA LEU A 18 -17.29 8.13 21.11
C LEU A 18 -17.97 9.33 21.76
N VAL A 19 -19.22 9.58 21.39
CA VAL A 19 -20.10 10.48 22.14
C VAL A 19 -21.26 9.64 22.65
N GLY A 20 -21.22 9.32 23.94
CA GLY A 20 -22.37 8.81 24.68
C GLY A 20 -23.21 9.95 25.24
N CYS A 21 -24.49 9.68 25.52
CA CYS A 21 -25.19 10.27 26.66
C CYS A 21 -26.52 9.53 26.94
N GLY A 22 -26.75 9.07 28.18
CA GLY A 22 -28.09 8.69 28.65
C GLY A 22 -28.10 7.45 29.55
N GLY A 23 -27.82 7.64 30.84
CA GLY A 23 -27.68 6.55 31.82
C GLY A 23 -28.96 5.82 32.19
N SER A 24 -28.78 4.58 32.66
CA SER A 24 -29.57 4.02 33.74
C SER A 24 -28.77 2.90 34.41
N SER A 25 -28.75 2.93 35.73
CA SER A 25 -28.19 1.93 36.62
C SER A 25 -28.84 0.56 36.46
N SER A 26 -28.07 -0.46 36.09
CA SER A 26 -28.40 -1.86 36.39
C SER A 26 -27.14 -2.74 36.33
N SER A 27 -26.93 -3.45 37.43
CA SER A 27 -26.05 -4.60 37.60
C SER A 27 -26.11 -5.60 36.44
N GLY A 28 -24.95 -6.00 35.92
CA GLY A 28 -24.84 -7.11 34.98
C GLY A 28 -23.40 -7.27 34.50
N GLY A 29 -22.86 -8.49 34.53
CA GLY A 29 -21.46 -8.79 34.23
C GLY A 29 -20.97 -8.13 32.95
N GLY A 30 -19.85 -7.42 33.04
CA GLY A 30 -19.21 -6.81 31.88
C GLY A 30 -18.69 -7.91 30.96
N SER A 31 -19.41 -8.17 29.87
CA SER A 31 -18.83 -8.87 28.72
C SER A 31 -17.58 -8.11 28.29
N ALA A 32 -16.50 -8.84 28.04
CA ALA A 32 -15.29 -8.26 27.47
C ALA A 32 -15.65 -7.46 26.19
N PRO A 33 -15.02 -6.30 25.94
CA PRO A 33 -15.28 -5.52 24.74
C PRO A 33 -15.06 -6.40 23.49
N THR A 34 -15.99 -6.32 22.55
CA THR A 34 -15.93 -7.05 21.27
C THR A 34 -15.51 -6.13 20.13
N THR A 35 -14.74 -6.68 19.20
CA THR A 35 -14.18 -6.00 18.05
C THR A 35 -14.90 -6.45 16.79
N SER A 36 -15.84 -5.65 16.31
CA SER A 36 -16.62 -5.95 15.11
C SER A 36 -15.94 -5.41 13.84
N TYR A 37 -16.02 -6.19 12.78
CA TYR A 37 -15.59 -5.87 11.42
C TYR A 37 -16.81 -5.84 10.51
N SER A 38 -16.83 -4.89 9.58
CA SER A 38 -17.85 -4.72 8.56
C SER A 38 -17.18 -4.61 7.20
N LEU A 39 -17.43 -5.60 6.36
CA LEU A 39 -16.96 -5.66 4.99
C LEU A 39 -18.14 -5.35 4.07
N SER A 40 -17.95 -4.45 3.11
CA SER A 40 -18.96 -4.17 2.08
C SER A 40 -18.39 -4.48 0.70
N PHE A 41 -19.24 -4.95 -0.20
CA PHE A 41 -18.83 -5.46 -1.49
C PHE A 41 -19.28 -4.54 -2.61
N LEU A 42 -18.39 -4.27 -3.55
CA LEU A 42 -18.60 -3.33 -4.64
C LEU A 42 -18.13 -3.90 -5.97
N GLN A 43 -18.87 -3.63 -7.05
CA GLN A 43 -18.44 -4.06 -8.38
C GLN A 43 -17.66 -2.95 -9.08
N ALA A 44 -16.50 -3.29 -9.65
CA ALA A 44 -15.67 -2.37 -10.43
C ALA A 44 -16.24 -2.11 -11.83
N TYR A 45 -16.12 -0.86 -12.30
CA TYR A 45 -16.50 -0.43 -13.65
C TYR A 45 -15.44 0.51 -14.22
N ASP A 46 -14.96 0.23 -15.42
CA ASP A 46 -14.15 1.16 -16.18
C ASP A 46 -15.07 2.04 -17.04
N GLU A 47 -15.00 3.35 -16.82
CA GLU A 47 -15.84 4.35 -17.49
C GLU A 47 -14.98 5.37 -18.24
N ASN A 48 -15.54 5.99 -19.28
CA ASN A 48 -14.82 7.06 -19.98
C ASN A 48 -14.69 8.29 -19.09
N ALA A 49 -13.46 8.80 -18.93
CA ALA A 49 -13.16 9.91 -18.04
C ALA A 49 -13.90 11.21 -18.40
N GLY A 50 -14.25 11.40 -19.69
CA GLY A 50 -14.96 12.58 -20.18
C GLY A 50 -16.47 12.55 -19.98
N THR A 51 -17.04 11.39 -19.63
CA THR A 51 -18.50 11.22 -19.50
C THR A 51 -18.94 10.68 -18.14
N VAL A 52 -18.02 10.24 -17.29
CA VAL A 52 -18.32 9.80 -15.93
C VAL A 52 -19.06 10.92 -15.17
N ASN A 53 -20.09 10.56 -14.41
CA ASN A 53 -20.80 11.54 -13.60
C ASN A 53 -19.84 12.13 -12.56
N SER A 54 -19.78 13.46 -12.48
CA SER A 54 -18.87 14.19 -11.59
C SER A 54 -19.06 13.87 -10.10
N THR A 55 -20.20 13.30 -9.71
CA THR A 55 -20.45 12.86 -8.32
C THR A 55 -19.91 11.48 -8.01
N CYS A 56 -19.57 10.67 -9.03
CA CYS A 56 -18.99 9.36 -8.81
C CYS A 56 -17.60 9.48 -8.20
N THR A 57 -17.32 8.66 -7.20
CA THR A 57 -15.98 8.52 -6.64
C THR A 57 -15.06 7.83 -7.65
N ILE A 58 -13.86 8.37 -7.84
CA ILE A 58 -12.84 7.88 -8.75
C ILE A 58 -11.80 7.11 -7.94
N PHE A 59 -11.58 5.86 -8.32
CA PHE A 59 -10.70 4.95 -7.60
C PHE A 59 -9.34 4.78 -8.27
N ASN A 60 -9.33 4.92 -9.60
CA ASN A 60 -8.12 4.92 -10.40
C ASN A 60 -8.36 5.71 -11.70
N ARG A 61 -7.31 6.28 -12.28
CA ARG A 61 -7.34 6.97 -13.58
C ARG A 61 -6.29 6.35 -14.49
N ASP A 62 -6.72 5.84 -15.63
CA ASP A 62 -5.83 5.49 -16.72
C ASP A 62 -5.80 6.65 -17.71
N THR A 63 -4.78 7.50 -17.58
CA THR A 63 -4.58 8.66 -18.45
C THR A 63 -4.20 8.26 -19.88
N THR A 64 -3.67 7.05 -20.08
CA THR A 64 -3.31 6.53 -21.40
C THR A 64 -4.54 6.05 -22.15
N ALA A 65 -5.42 5.31 -21.49
CA ALA A 65 -6.69 4.85 -22.06
C ALA A 65 -7.79 5.92 -22.05
N GLY A 66 -7.63 7.00 -21.27
CA GLY A 66 -8.65 8.02 -21.07
C GLY A 66 -9.86 7.51 -20.28
N THR A 67 -9.64 6.55 -19.39
CA THR A 67 -10.67 5.92 -18.57
C THR A 67 -10.45 6.18 -17.09
N VAL A 68 -11.53 6.03 -16.31
CA VAL A 68 -11.49 6.03 -14.86
C VAL A 68 -12.15 4.77 -14.34
N LYS A 69 -11.64 4.25 -13.23
CA LYS A 69 -12.27 3.17 -12.48
C LYS A 69 -13.21 3.76 -11.44
N THR A 70 -14.47 3.35 -11.49
CA THR A 70 -15.46 3.61 -10.46
C THR A 70 -15.94 2.29 -9.86
N TYR A 71 -16.59 2.35 -8.71
CA TYR A 71 -17.21 1.20 -8.09
C TYR A 71 -18.69 1.46 -7.87
N ARG A 72 -19.50 0.40 -7.92
CA ARG A 72 -20.95 0.46 -7.72
C ARG A 72 -21.39 -0.46 -6.59
N THR A 73 -22.38 -0.01 -5.83
CA THR A 73 -22.99 -0.80 -4.75
C THR A 73 -23.73 -2.00 -5.34
N ILE A 74 -23.59 -3.17 -4.73
CA ILE A 74 -24.22 -4.39 -5.26
C ILE A 74 -25.60 -4.69 -4.66
N GLY A 75 -25.97 -4.04 -3.55
CA GLY A 75 -27.20 -4.36 -2.82
C GLY A 75 -27.28 -5.83 -2.45
N ASP A 76 -28.46 -6.42 -2.50
CA ASP A 76 -28.70 -7.85 -2.20
C ASP A 76 -28.38 -8.83 -3.37
N SER A 77 -27.94 -8.30 -4.52
CA SER A 77 -27.89 -9.07 -5.77
C SER A 77 -26.92 -10.25 -5.75
N LEU A 78 -25.89 -10.22 -4.89
CA LEU A 78 -24.90 -11.30 -4.74
C LEU A 78 -24.89 -11.93 -3.35
N ASP A 79 -25.86 -11.61 -2.48
CA ASP A 79 -25.81 -12.08 -1.08
C ASP A 79 -25.75 -13.61 -0.97
N ALA A 80 -26.48 -14.33 -1.84
CA ALA A 80 -26.47 -15.79 -1.89
C ALA A 80 -25.16 -16.40 -2.43
N ASN A 81 -24.27 -15.57 -3.00
CA ASN A 81 -22.98 -15.98 -3.57
C ASN A 81 -21.79 -15.52 -2.72
N ILE A 82 -22.03 -14.72 -1.68
CA ILE A 82 -20.99 -14.19 -0.80
C ILE A 82 -21.21 -14.75 0.61
N VAL A 83 -20.22 -15.50 1.09
CA VAL A 83 -20.26 -16.14 2.40
C VAL A 83 -18.97 -15.86 3.16
N ALA A 84 -19.02 -16.01 4.48
CA ALA A 84 -17.86 -16.03 5.33
C ALA A 84 -17.98 -17.10 6.42
N PHE A 85 -16.84 -17.56 6.94
CA PHE A 85 -16.81 -18.53 8.01
C PHE A 85 -15.49 -18.44 8.78
N TYR A 86 -15.53 -18.86 10.05
CA TYR A 86 -14.34 -18.99 10.87
C TYR A 86 -13.71 -20.36 10.68
N THR A 87 -12.39 -20.44 10.80
CA THR A 87 -11.66 -21.71 10.91
C THR A 87 -10.77 -21.76 12.13
N ASP A 88 -10.50 -22.97 12.62
CA ASP A 88 -9.52 -23.22 13.68
C ASP A 88 -8.08 -23.21 13.16
N ALA A 89 -7.12 -23.47 14.06
CA ALA A 89 -5.68 -23.52 13.74
C ALA A 89 -5.29 -24.64 12.77
N ASN A 90 -6.18 -25.60 12.46
CA ASN A 90 -5.97 -26.66 11.49
C ASN A 90 -6.68 -26.37 10.15
N GLY A 91 -7.35 -25.21 10.03
CA GLY A 91 -8.14 -24.83 8.87
C GLY A 91 -9.53 -25.46 8.83
N ALA A 92 -9.95 -26.17 9.88
CA ALA A 92 -11.28 -26.76 9.95
C ALA A 92 -12.32 -25.69 10.31
N ARG A 93 -13.50 -25.76 9.70
CA ARG A 93 -14.57 -24.78 9.96
C ARG A 93 -15.05 -24.82 11.40
N SER A 94 -15.34 -23.64 11.93
CA SER A 94 -15.86 -23.43 13.27
C SER A 94 -17.07 -22.49 13.22
N GLY A 95 -18.18 -22.93 13.81
CA GLY A 95 -19.43 -22.16 13.83
C GLY A 95 -20.26 -22.25 12.55
N GLU A 96 -21.25 -21.36 12.44
CA GLU A 96 -22.14 -21.27 11.30
C GLU A 96 -21.55 -20.39 10.19
N ILE A 97 -22.00 -20.61 8.95
CA ILE A 97 -21.67 -19.73 7.83
C ILE A 97 -22.36 -18.38 8.04
N ILE A 98 -21.58 -17.32 7.90
CA ILE A 98 -22.03 -15.94 7.86
C ILE A 98 -22.43 -15.65 6.40
N THR A 99 -23.65 -15.19 6.19
CA THR A 99 -24.15 -14.83 4.86
C THR A 99 -24.14 -13.32 4.72
N ALA A 100 -23.91 -12.83 3.51
CA ALA A 100 -24.01 -11.40 3.24
C ALA A 100 -25.47 -10.92 3.38
N ASP A 101 -25.62 -9.66 3.79
CA ASP A 101 -26.89 -8.95 3.90
C ASP A 101 -26.70 -7.55 3.31
N ASP A 102 -27.45 -7.25 2.24
CA ASP A 102 -27.35 -6.01 1.46
C ASP A 102 -25.90 -5.73 1.01
N GLY A 103 -25.24 -6.76 0.49
CA GLY A 103 -23.88 -6.67 -0.04
C GLY A 103 -22.83 -6.43 1.04
N SER A 104 -23.11 -6.80 2.28
CA SER A 104 -22.19 -6.62 3.41
C SER A 104 -22.07 -7.86 4.30
N LEU A 105 -20.88 -8.09 4.84
CA LEU A 105 -20.61 -9.11 5.86
C LEU A 105 -20.18 -8.44 7.17
N GLN A 106 -20.65 -8.99 8.28
CA GLN A 106 -20.20 -8.58 9.61
C GLN A 106 -19.69 -9.78 10.40
N PHE A 107 -18.56 -9.59 11.08
CA PHE A 107 -17.96 -10.63 11.91
C PHE A 107 -17.27 -10.02 13.14
N VAL A 108 -16.91 -10.86 14.10
CA VAL A 108 -16.30 -10.44 15.37
C VAL A 108 -14.94 -11.12 15.53
N LEU A 109 -13.90 -10.34 15.79
CA LEU A 109 -12.52 -10.84 15.92
C LEU A 109 -12.38 -11.90 17.01
N GLU A 110 -13.03 -11.67 18.16
CA GLU A 110 -12.95 -12.58 19.31
C GLU A 110 -13.69 -13.91 19.05
N SER A 111 -14.55 -13.97 18.03
CA SER A 111 -15.21 -15.21 17.60
C SER A 111 -14.32 -16.09 16.72
N ILE A 112 -13.22 -15.56 16.18
CA ILE A 112 -12.22 -16.36 15.46
C ILE A 112 -11.50 -17.26 16.48
N PRO A 113 -11.46 -18.58 16.29
CA PRO A 113 -10.68 -19.47 17.16
C PRO A 113 -9.21 -19.07 17.23
N ASP A 114 -8.55 -19.41 18.34
CA ASP A 114 -7.11 -19.11 18.49
C ASP A 114 -6.27 -19.87 17.46
N GLY A 115 -5.31 -19.17 16.87
CA GLY A 115 -4.54 -19.67 15.72
C GLY A 115 -5.35 -19.81 14.42
N GLY A 116 -6.64 -19.49 14.46
CA GLY A 116 -7.57 -19.59 13.35
C GLY A 116 -7.60 -18.36 12.44
N ALA A 117 -8.61 -18.35 11.57
CA ALA A 117 -8.80 -17.31 10.57
C ALA A 117 -10.28 -17.04 10.28
N ILE A 118 -10.55 -15.92 9.61
CA ILE A 118 -11.82 -15.67 8.92
C ILE A 118 -11.55 -15.72 7.42
N THR A 119 -12.41 -16.41 6.70
CA THR A 119 -12.41 -16.46 5.24
C THR A 119 -13.72 -15.90 4.75
N PHE A 120 -13.68 -15.01 3.75
CA PHE A 120 -14.85 -14.70 2.94
C PHE A 120 -14.62 -15.14 1.51
N GLU A 121 -15.70 -15.58 0.87
CA GLU A 121 -15.69 -16.19 -0.45
C GLU A 121 -16.78 -15.61 -1.31
N GLU A 122 -16.45 -15.38 -2.57
CA GLU A 122 -17.41 -15.10 -3.62
C GLU A 122 -17.44 -16.27 -4.61
N ARG A 123 -18.63 -16.72 -4.96
CA ARG A 123 -18.84 -17.65 -6.08
C ARG A 123 -19.42 -16.93 -7.30
N ASP A 124 -18.75 -17.10 -8.44
CA ASP A 124 -19.29 -16.74 -9.75
C ASP A 124 -19.28 -17.96 -10.67
N GLY A 125 -20.45 -18.60 -10.81
CA GLY A 125 -20.58 -19.85 -11.58
C GLY A 125 -19.73 -20.99 -11.01
N ARG A 126 -18.60 -21.28 -11.67
CA ARG A 126 -17.65 -22.35 -11.30
C ARG A 126 -16.33 -21.83 -10.73
N ASP A 127 -16.26 -20.53 -10.52
CA ASP A 127 -15.11 -19.86 -9.93
C ASP A 127 -15.43 -19.53 -8.47
N ILE A 128 -14.49 -19.86 -7.58
CA ILE A 128 -14.48 -19.44 -6.18
C ILE A 128 -13.29 -18.52 -5.99
N ILE A 129 -13.55 -17.33 -5.47
CA ILE A 129 -12.49 -16.44 -5.00
C ILE A 129 -12.61 -16.25 -3.50
N ALA A 130 -11.58 -16.68 -2.79
CA ALA A 130 -11.52 -16.63 -1.34
C ALA A 130 -10.44 -15.63 -0.89
N THR A 131 -10.74 -14.91 0.20
CA THR A 131 -9.77 -14.08 0.90
C THR A 131 -9.83 -14.40 2.38
N THR A 132 -8.66 -14.75 2.93
CA THR A 132 -8.49 -15.16 4.32
C THR A 132 -7.62 -14.18 5.07
N PHE A 133 -8.07 -13.79 6.26
CA PHE A 133 -7.26 -13.07 7.24
C PHE A 133 -7.08 -13.91 8.49
N THR A 134 -5.84 -14.17 8.89
CA THR A 134 -5.59 -14.84 10.18
C THR A 134 -5.99 -13.93 11.34
N LYS A 135 -6.39 -14.52 12.46
CA LYS A 135 -6.71 -13.76 13.68
C LYS A 135 -5.53 -12.88 14.11
N ALA A 136 -4.30 -13.40 14.01
CA ALA A 136 -3.08 -12.68 14.34
C ALA A 136 -2.93 -11.43 13.46
N PHE A 137 -3.09 -11.55 12.14
CA PHE A 137 -3.03 -10.42 11.23
C PHE A 137 -4.06 -9.34 11.58
N LEU A 138 -5.34 -9.71 11.75
CA LEU A 138 -6.39 -8.76 12.11
C LEU A 138 -6.20 -8.12 13.49
N SER A 139 -5.52 -8.79 14.42
CA SER A 139 -5.28 -8.28 15.78
C SER A 139 -4.18 -7.22 15.85
N ARG A 140 -3.38 -7.05 14.78
CA ARG A 140 -2.28 -6.06 14.72
C ARG A 140 -2.78 -4.62 14.81
N ASP A 141 -3.88 -4.31 14.13
CA ASP A 141 -4.45 -2.98 14.05
C ASP A 141 -5.94 -3.02 13.63
N THR A 142 -6.59 -1.85 13.63
CA THR A 142 -8.01 -1.72 13.33
C THR A 142 -8.31 -1.15 11.94
N SER A 143 -7.30 -1.01 11.07
CA SER A 143 -7.42 -0.35 9.76
C SER A 143 -8.38 -1.06 8.80
N LEU A 144 -8.67 -2.35 9.05
CA LEU A 144 -9.62 -3.16 8.28
C LEU A 144 -11.03 -3.26 8.89
N LYS A 145 -11.33 -2.56 9.99
CA LYS A 145 -12.64 -2.67 10.68
C LYS A 145 -13.83 -2.32 9.80
N THR A 146 -13.67 -1.33 8.92
CA THR A 146 -14.72 -0.91 7.98
C THR A 146 -14.06 -0.78 6.63
N THR A 147 -14.28 -1.76 5.77
CA THR A 147 -13.53 -1.88 4.53
C THR A 147 -14.43 -2.33 3.39
N LYS A 148 -14.09 -1.88 2.19
CA LYS A 148 -14.77 -2.25 0.96
C LYS A 148 -13.91 -3.24 0.18
N PHE A 149 -14.51 -4.25 -0.41
CA PHE A 149 -13.86 -5.22 -1.28
C PHE A 149 -14.54 -5.28 -2.64
N GLY A 150 -13.76 -5.58 -3.67
CA GLY A 150 -14.26 -5.82 -5.01
C GLY A 150 -15.03 -7.13 -5.08
N VAL A 151 -15.92 -7.24 -6.06
CA VAL A 151 -16.53 -8.51 -6.47
C VAL A 151 -16.31 -8.75 -7.95
N ILE A 152 -16.33 -10.02 -8.34
CA ILE A 152 -16.20 -10.44 -9.75
C ILE A 152 -17.56 -10.62 -10.44
N GLY A 153 -18.58 -11.00 -9.67
CA GLY A 153 -19.94 -11.19 -10.11
C GLY A 153 -20.53 -9.91 -10.66
N SER A 154 -21.28 -10.04 -11.75
CA SER A 154 -21.89 -8.88 -12.41
C SER A 154 -23.25 -8.56 -11.82
N VAL A 155 -23.46 -7.29 -11.46
CA VAL A 155 -24.75 -6.77 -10.99
C VAL A 155 -25.30 -5.71 -11.95
N ALA A 156 -26.61 -5.74 -12.20
CA ALA A 156 -27.27 -4.80 -13.10
C ALA A 156 -28.02 -3.71 -12.32
N GLY A 157 -28.16 -2.52 -12.92
CA GLY A 157 -29.01 -1.45 -12.36
C GLY A 157 -28.44 -0.72 -11.14
N THR A 158 -27.12 -0.76 -10.95
CA THR A 158 -26.45 -0.18 -9.77
C THR A 158 -25.97 1.25 -10.00
N SER A 159 -25.89 2.03 -8.92
CA SER A 159 -25.33 3.38 -8.90
C SER A 159 -23.86 3.36 -8.49
N CYS A 160 -23.06 4.27 -9.06
CA CYS A 160 -21.71 4.50 -8.59
C CYS A 160 -21.70 4.96 -7.13
N VAL A 161 -20.65 4.59 -6.41
CA VAL A 161 -20.33 5.13 -5.11
C VAL A 161 -20.09 6.63 -5.27
N THR A 162 -20.64 7.42 -4.36
CA THR A 162 -20.50 8.88 -4.33
C THR A 162 -20.04 9.34 -2.96
N GLY A 163 -19.33 10.46 -2.89
CA GLY A 163 -18.99 11.10 -1.63
C GLY A 163 -18.39 12.49 -1.83
N THR A 164 -18.58 13.38 -0.85
CA THR A 164 -17.92 14.67 -0.82
C THR A 164 -16.47 14.49 -0.41
N GLY A 165 -15.53 15.09 -1.16
CA GLY A 165 -14.10 15.02 -0.82
C GLY A 165 -13.48 13.64 -1.05
N THR A 166 -14.09 12.78 -1.88
CA THR A 166 -13.53 11.45 -2.22
C THR A 166 -12.70 11.44 -3.49
N ASN A 167 -12.67 12.57 -4.22
CA ASN A 167 -11.96 12.72 -5.47
C ASN A 167 -10.93 13.83 -5.33
N PHE A 168 -9.82 13.70 -6.02
CA PHE A 168 -8.92 14.81 -6.18
C PHE A 168 -9.60 15.94 -6.97
N VAL A 169 -9.46 17.15 -6.44
CA VAL A 169 -9.84 18.38 -7.13
C VAL A 169 -8.57 19.03 -7.64
N THR A 170 -8.55 19.39 -8.92
CA THR A 170 -7.39 20.02 -9.54
C THR A 170 -7.61 21.51 -9.73
N GLU A 171 -6.56 22.29 -9.56
CA GLU A 171 -6.54 23.73 -9.81
C GLU A 171 -5.28 24.13 -10.58
N ASN A 172 -5.28 25.32 -11.19
CA ASN A 172 -4.09 25.91 -11.77
C ASN A 172 -3.50 26.92 -10.79
N ARG A 173 -2.20 26.84 -10.53
CA ARG A 173 -1.45 27.77 -9.68
C ARG A 173 -0.57 28.64 -10.55
N ASP A 174 -0.85 29.94 -10.56
CA ASP A 174 -0.21 30.93 -11.42
C ASP A 174 0.55 32.03 -10.64
N SER A 175 0.43 32.04 -9.31
CA SER A 175 1.02 33.05 -8.43
C SER A 175 2.09 32.49 -7.49
N LEU A 176 2.94 31.58 -8.00
CA LEU A 176 4.03 31.00 -7.23
C LEU A 176 5.32 31.83 -7.39
N SER A 177 5.97 32.15 -6.27
CA SER A 177 7.19 32.96 -6.24
C SER A 177 8.11 32.55 -5.10
N TYR A 178 9.37 32.31 -5.45
CA TYR A 178 10.39 31.81 -4.55
C TYR A 178 11.64 32.70 -4.59
N LEU A 179 12.30 32.82 -3.45
CA LEU A 179 13.59 33.45 -3.27
C LEU A 179 14.65 32.38 -3.06
N HIS A 180 15.86 32.68 -3.54
CA HIS A 180 17.03 31.91 -3.15
C HIS A 180 17.22 31.92 -1.64
N SER A 181 17.81 30.85 -1.11
CA SER A 181 18.33 30.86 0.25
C SER A 181 19.36 31.99 0.40
N SER A 182 19.45 32.59 1.61
CA SER A 182 20.51 33.55 1.94
C SER A 182 21.92 32.94 1.88
N ASP A 183 22.01 31.61 1.95
CA ASP A 183 23.27 30.88 2.14
C ASP A 183 23.97 30.51 0.81
N ILE A 184 23.44 30.96 -0.33
CA ILE A 184 24.00 30.68 -1.67
C ILE A 184 25.33 31.40 -1.98
N ALA A 185 25.88 32.18 -1.04
CA ALA A 185 27.05 33.02 -1.29
C ALA A 185 28.29 32.18 -1.60
N GLY A 186 28.62 32.01 -2.89
CA GLY A 186 29.79 31.29 -3.38
C GLY A 186 29.52 29.87 -3.89
N SER A 187 28.27 29.39 -3.86
CA SER A 187 27.91 28.06 -4.33
C SER A 187 27.62 28.10 -5.83
N GLY A 188 28.60 27.71 -6.65
CA GLY A 188 28.50 27.71 -8.10
C GLY A 188 27.43 26.76 -8.62
N LEU A 189 26.25 27.30 -8.98
CA LEU A 189 25.39 26.68 -9.98
C LEU A 189 26.20 26.56 -11.26
N THR A 190 26.42 25.33 -11.72
CA THR A 190 27.36 25.05 -12.83
C THR A 190 26.71 24.40 -14.04
N GLY A 191 25.43 24.00 -13.97
CA GLY A 191 24.78 23.35 -15.11
C GLY A 191 23.26 23.50 -15.21
N ASP A 192 22.50 23.48 -14.11
CA ASP A 192 21.04 23.63 -14.20
C ASP A 192 20.60 25.06 -13.86
N ASN A 193 20.11 25.76 -14.89
CA ASN A 193 19.58 27.11 -14.77
C ASN A 193 18.05 27.15 -14.70
N LEU A 194 17.40 25.99 -14.57
CA LEU A 194 15.95 25.87 -14.48
C LEU A 194 15.51 25.68 -13.02
N TYR A 195 14.24 25.99 -12.78
CA TYR A 195 13.53 25.71 -11.55
C TYR A 195 12.44 24.72 -11.86
N HIS A 196 12.47 23.54 -11.25
CA HIS A 196 11.53 22.46 -11.52
C HIS A 196 10.38 22.56 -10.53
N TYR A 197 9.26 23.13 -10.97
CA TYR A 197 8.02 23.13 -10.22
C TYR A 197 7.36 21.77 -10.39
N ARG A 198 7.01 21.11 -9.28
CA ARG A 198 6.49 19.74 -9.27
C ARG A 198 5.21 19.65 -8.47
N SER A 199 4.28 18.89 -9.04
CA SER A 199 3.06 18.42 -8.41
C SER A 199 2.77 16.99 -8.87
N GLN A 200 1.80 16.31 -8.27
CA GLN A 200 1.32 15.00 -8.70
C GLN A 200 0.68 15.03 -10.11
N GLN A 201 0.42 16.21 -10.66
CA GLN A 201 -0.30 16.38 -11.92
C GLN A 201 0.57 16.91 -13.06
N ALA A 202 1.66 17.61 -12.74
CA ALA A 202 2.49 18.27 -13.73
C ALA A 202 3.87 18.58 -13.17
N GLU A 203 4.84 18.65 -14.08
CA GLU A 203 6.14 19.28 -13.88
C GLU A 203 6.29 20.44 -14.88
N PHE A 204 6.83 21.56 -14.40
CA PHE A 204 7.08 22.74 -15.22
C PHE A 204 8.42 23.37 -14.84
N SER A 205 9.31 23.55 -15.83
CA SER A 205 10.71 23.93 -15.57
C SER A 205 11.12 25.28 -16.20
N PRO A 206 10.63 26.43 -15.70
CA PRO A 206 11.00 27.75 -16.21
C PRO A 206 12.41 28.18 -15.74
N PRO A 207 13.02 29.18 -16.39
CA PRO A 207 14.31 29.74 -15.98
C PRO A 207 14.23 30.71 -14.79
N ASN A 208 13.03 30.97 -14.26
CA ASN A 208 12.81 31.94 -13.18
C ASN A 208 12.21 31.26 -11.94
N ALA A 209 12.63 31.72 -10.76
CA ALA A 209 12.11 31.28 -9.46
C ALA A 209 10.68 31.78 -9.16
N SER A 210 10.06 32.49 -10.10
CA SER A 210 8.66 32.92 -10.02
C SER A 210 7.94 32.58 -11.31
N LEU A 211 6.69 32.15 -11.19
CA LEU A 211 5.79 32.04 -12.35
C LEU A 211 5.44 33.45 -12.84
N THR A 212 5.63 33.66 -14.13
CA THR A 212 5.33 34.92 -14.82
C THR A 212 3.95 34.87 -15.47
N SER A 213 3.46 36.00 -15.95
CA SER A 213 2.12 36.09 -16.56
C SER A 213 1.91 35.05 -17.66
N GLY A 214 0.87 34.23 -17.53
CA GLY A 214 0.54 33.15 -18.46
C GLY A 214 1.21 31.80 -18.13
N GLN A 215 2.05 31.74 -17.09
CA GLN A 215 2.60 30.49 -16.58
C GLN A 215 1.74 29.97 -15.42
N SER A 216 1.47 28.68 -15.42
CA SER A 216 0.77 28.02 -14.33
C SER A 216 1.16 26.55 -14.26
N ILE A 217 1.09 25.97 -13.07
CA ILE A 217 1.20 24.53 -12.86
C ILE A 217 -0.14 23.99 -12.36
N LYS A 218 -0.58 22.87 -12.92
CA LYS A 218 -1.78 22.17 -12.46
C LYS A 218 -1.39 21.33 -11.26
N ALA A 219 -2.12 21.43 -10.15
CA ALA A 219 -1.89 20.66 -8.93
C ALA A 219 -3.21 20.21 -8.31
N TYR A 220 -3.16 19.31 -7.33
CA TYR A 220 -4.33 19.02 -6.51
C TYR A 220 -4.54 20.11 -5.45
N THR A 221 -5.78 20.53 -5.19
CA THR A 221 -6.06 21.60 -4.21
C THR A 221 -5.54 21.30 -2.79
N ALA A 222 -5.48 20.02 -2.41
CA ALA A 222 -4.93 19.60 -1.10
C ALA A 222 -3.39 19.52 -1.07
N GLU A 223 -2.73 19.56 -2.22
CA GLU A 223 -1.29 19.40 -2.40
C GLU A 223 -0.54 20.72 -2.25
N GLN A 224 0.76 20.69 -1.95
CA GLN A 224 1.64 21.86 -2.00
C GLN A 224 2.60 21.72 -3.19
N THR A 225 2.73 22.75 -4.03
CA THR A 225 3.66 22.67 -5.16
C THR A 225 5.10 22.75 -4.64
N ALA A 226 5.92 21.76 -5.01
CA ALA A 226 7.35 21.77 -4.76
C ALA A 226 8.08 22.58 -5.83
N ILE A 227 9.20 23.21 -5.46
CA ILE A 227 10.19 23.75 -6.38
C ILE A 227 11.54 23.11 -6.07
N VAL A 228 12.27 22.69 -7.09
CA VAL A 228 13.62 22.14 -6.94
C VAL A 228 14.54 22.79 -7.96
N GLN A 229 15.77 23.10 -7.55
CA GLN A 229 16.85 23.43 -8.46
C GLN A 229 18.03 22.50 -8.20
N TYR A 230 18.66 22.03 -9.27
CA TYR A 230 19.80 21.13 -9.22
C TYR A 230 21.11 21.87 -9.50
N GLN A 231 22.25 21.25 -9.17
CA GLN A 231 23.56 21.89 -9.39
C GLN A 231 24.02 21.83 -10.85
N SER A 232 23.86 20.66 -11.48
CA SER A 232 24.49 20.35 -12.78
C SER A 232 23.53 19.85 -13.86
N GLY A 233 22.38 19.27 -13.49
CA GLY A 233 21.32 18.86 -14.41
C GLY A 233 20.07 18.31 -13.70
N PRO A 234 18.97 18.04 -14.42
CA PRO A 234 17.73 17.53 -13.83
C PRO A 234 17.93 16.24 -13.04
N SER A 235 17.32 16.16 -11.85
CA SER A 235 17.38 15.01 -10.94
C SER A 235 18.81 14.58 -10.53
N SER A 236 19.77 15.49 -10.68
CA SER A 236 21.14 15.31 -10.16
C SER A 236 21.23 15.83 -8.72
N GLN A 237 22.41 16.27 -8.29
CA GLN A 237 22.60 16.84 -6.96
C GLN A 237 21.72 18.06 -6.73
N VAL A 238 20.88 18.01 -5.70
CA VAL A 238 20.02 19.11 -5.29
C VAL A 238 20.88 20.31 -4.90
N PHE A 239 20.46 21.51 -5.32
CA PHE A 239 21.08 22.77 -4.93
C PHE A 239 20.22 23.51 -3.89
N GLN A 240 18.91 23.58 -4.13
CA GLN A 240 17.94 24.10 -3.18
C GLN A 240 16.54 23.59 -3.56
N TYR A 241 15.62 23.62 -2.61
CA TYR A 241 14.23 23.25 -2.84
C TYR A 241 13.28 23.94 -1.86
N GLY A 242 11.98 23.87 -2.11
CA GLY A 242 10.97 24.25 -1.13
C GLY A 242 9.54 24.01 -1.57
N PHE A 243 8.59 24.41 -0.72
CA PHE A 243 7.15 24.25 -0.96
C PHE A 243 6.42 25.60 -0.87
N GLU A 244 5.32 25.76 -1.60
CA GLU A 244 4.60 27.04 -1.74
C GLU A 244 4.05 27.65 -0.43
N ASP A 245 3.85 26.82 0.60
CA ASP A 245 3.32 27.16 1.92
C ASP A 245 4.40 27.34 3.00
N TRP A 246 5.67 27.14 2.65
CA TRP A 246 6.79 27.44 3.53
C TRP A 246 6.87 28.94 3.89
N PRO A 247 7.61 29.29 4.96
CA PRO A 247 7.75 30.67 5.39
C PRO A 247 8.16 31.63 4.25
N LYS A 248 7.48 32.76 4.20
CA LYS A 248 7.66 33.78 3.16
C LYS A 248 8.43 34.98 3.67
N ASP A 249 9.41 35.45 2.90
CA ASP A 249 10.03 36.75 3.07
C ASP A 249 9.61 37.67 1.94
N THR A 250 9.16 38.88 2.26
CA THR A 250 8.61 39.86 1.30
C THR A 250 7.55 39.28 0.34
N GLY A 251 6.79 38.28 0.78
CA GLY A 251 5.71 37.65 0.00
C GLY A 251 6.13 36.49 -0.90
N SER A 252 7.41 36.10 -0.90
CA SER A 252 7.93 34.95 -1.64
C SER A 252 8.50 33.91 -0.69
N VAL A 253 8.39 32.63 -1.02
CA VAL A 253 8.93 31.54 -0.19
C VAL A 253 10.45 31.54 -0.27
N VAL A 254 11.15 31.42 0.86
CA VAL A 254 12.61 31.24 0.85
C VAL A 254 12.92 29.76 0.70
N MET A 255 13.61 29.37 -0.39
CA MET A 255 14.04 27.98 -0.60
C MET A 255 15.13 27.59 0.40
N SER A 256 15.18 26.30 0.74
CA SER A 256 16.21 25.73 1.59
C SER A 256 17.42 25.31 0.77
N PHE A 257 18.61 25.79 1.15
CA PHE A 257 19.87 25.48 0.46
C PHE A 257 20.41 24.13 0.91
N THR A 258 20.74 23.27 -0.05
CA THR A 258 21.36 21.96 0.22
C THR A 258 22.87 22.06 0.04
N GLY A 259 23.51 22.76 0.97
CA GLY A 259 24.96 23.03 0.94
C GLY A 259 25.79 22.15 1.87
N THR A 260 25.15 21.39 2.76
CA THR A 260 25.85 20.54 3.72
C THR A 260 26.09 19.18 3.09
N GLN A 261 27.35 18.74 3.08
CA GLN A 261 27.71 17.44 2.55
C GLN A 261 27.43 16.35 3.59
N GLY A 262 26.58 15.39 3.23
CA GLY A 262 26.34 14.16 3.96
C GLY A 262 27.01 12.96 3.29
N THR A 263 27.07 11.84 3.99
CA THR A 263 27.63 10.57 3.49
C THR A 263 26.50 9.59 3.22
N VAL A 264 26.59 8.87 2.10
CA VAL A 264 25.75 7.70 1.85
C VAL A 264 26.53 6.47 2.30
N THR A 265 25.93 5.72 3.22
CA THR A 265 26.47 4.43 3.69
C THR A 265 25.62 3.33 3.08
N GLU A 266 26.28 2.34 2.49
CA GLU A 266 25.65 1.14 1.95
C GLU A 266 26.23 -0.07 2.68
N VAL A 267 25.44 -1.12 2.88
CA VAL A 267 25.99 -2.41 3.31
C VAL A 267 27.08 -2.87 2.35
N ALA A 268 28.14 -3.48 2.88
CA ALA A 268 29.33 -3.83 2.10
C ALA A 268 29.03 -4.81 0.94
N SER A 269 27.95 -5.59 1.04
CA SER A 269 27.51 -6.57 0.05
C SER A 269 25.98 -6.59 -0.01
N PRO A 270 25.33 -5.60 -0.66
CA PRO A 270 23.88 -5.58 -0.74
C PRO A 270 23.41 -6.78 -1.56
N ASN A 271 22.43 -7.49 -1.04
CA ASN A 271 21.84 -8.64 -1.70
C ASN A 271 20.81 -8.19 -2.76
N ILE A 272 20.31 -6.96 -2.67
CA ILE A 272 19.45 -6.35 -3.70
C ILE A 272 20.32 -5.85 -4.84
N GLY A 273 20.07 -6.35 -6.05
CA GLY A 273 20.74 -5.92 -7.29
C GLY A 273 20.23 -4.59 -7.83
N TYR A 274 20.22 -3.52 -7.02
CA TYR A 274 19.85 -2.17 -7.46
C TYR A 274 21.01 -1.47 -8.16
N THR A 275 20.68 -0.54 -9.07
CA THR A 275 21.63 0.37 -9.74
C THR A 275 21.55 1.79 -9.22
N ASP A 276 20.38 2.16 -8.70
CA ASP A 276 20.03 3.52 -8.35
C ASP A 276 19.30 3.55 -7.01
N ILE A 277 19.35 4.72 -6.38
CA ILE A 277 18.69 5.08 -5.13
C ILE A 277 17.77 6.25 -5.44
N ASP A 278 16.47 6.01 -5.43
CA ASP A 278 15.47 7.05 -5.65
C ASP A 278 15.17 7.76 -4.33
N VAL A 279 15.26 9.09 -4.32
CA VAL A 279 15.06 9.92 -3.13
C VAL A 279 13.83 10.78 -3.33
N ASN A 280 12.94 10.78 -2.35
CA ASN A 280 11.68 11.50 -2.37
C ASN A 280 11.57 12.44 -1.17
N LEU A 281 10.83 13.54 -1.36
CA LEU A 281 10.34 14.38 -0.28
C LEU A 281 8.91 13.97 0.05
N LEU A 282 8.64 13.65 1.31
CA LEU A 282 7.29 13.46 1.83
C LEU A 282 6.86 14.75 2.51
N TYR A 283 5.81 15.39 1.98
CA TYR A 283 5.30 16.65 2.51
C TYR A 283 3.80 16.81 2.26
N GLY A 284 3.06 17.26 3.28
CA GLY A 284 1.63 17.56 3.16
C GLY A 284 0.75 16.37 2.76
N GLY A 285 1.19 15.12 3.00
CA GLY A 285 0.48 13.92 2.57
C GLY A 285 0.72 13.52 1.12
N PHE A 286 1.79 14.03 0.48
CA PHE A 286 2.21 13.69 -0.88
C PHE A 286 3.70 13.34 -0.91
N ALA A 287 4.11 12.58 -1.93
CA ALA A 287 5.50 12.26 -2.21
C ALA A 287 5.96 12.98 -3.49
N TYR A 288 7.12 13.60 -3.46
CA TYR A 288 7.71 14.32 -4.58
C TYR A 288 9.08 13.75 -4.88
N ASP A 289 9.28 13.27 -6.12
CA ASP A 289 10.59 12.85 -6.58
C ASP A 289 11.58 14.00 -6.39
N LEU A 290 12.67 13.75 -5.68
CA LEU A 290 13.69 14.76 -5.41
C LEU A 290 14.89 14.57 -6.32
N THR A 291 15.53 13.41 -6.26
CA THR A 291 16.76 13.09 -6.98
C THR A 291 16.94 11.58 -7.06
N THR A 292 17.77 11.13 -7.99
CA THR A 292 18.23 9.73 -8.05
C THR A 292 19.75 9.69 -7.94
N PHE A 293 20.27 8.84 -7.06
CA PHE A 293 21.71 8.61 -6.93
C PHE A 293 22.08 7.27 -7.55
N ALA A 294 23.16 7.24 -8.32
CA ALA A 294 23.75 5.97 -8.74
C ALA A 294 24.34 5.24 -7.53
N LYS A 295 24.27 3.91 -7.53
CA LYS A 295 24.91 3.05 -6.53
C LYS A 295 26.40 3.37 -6.36
N GLY A 296 26.87 3.38 -5.12
CA GLY A 296 28.25 3.70 -4.76
C GLY A 296 28.55 5.20 -4.69
N VAL A 297 27.53 6.06 -4.74
CA VAL A 297 27.70 7.48 -4.42
C VAL A 297 28.21 7.59 -2.99
N ALA A 298 29.33 8.30 -2.80
CA ALA A 298 29.90 8.46 -1.46
C ALA A 298 29.24 9.60 -0.68
N ASN A 299 28.82 10.65 -1.40
CA ASN A 299 28.37 11.89 -0.79
C ASN A 299 27.12 12.43 -1.48
N TYR A 300 26.27 13.07 -0.70
CA TYR A 300 25.12 13.83 -1.18
C TYR A 300 25.06 15.17 -0.45
N TYR A 301 24.16 16.06 -0.87
CA TYR A 301 23.98 17.34 -0.20
C TYR A 301 22.56 17.49 0.32
N HIS A 302 22.46 18.10 1.49
CA HIS A 302 21.23 18.28 2.24
C HIS A 302 21.21 19.65 2.92
N PRO A 303 20.03 20.14 3.35
CA PRO A 303 19.94 21.37 4.12
C PRO A 303 20.43 21.14 5.56
N SER A 304 20.66 22.24 6.31
CA SER A 304 21.08 22.13 7.71
C SER A 304 19.99 21.53 8.62
N GLU A 305 18.73 21.75 8.27
CA GLU A 305 17.55 21.26 8.97
C GLU A 305 16.40 21.07 7.98
N THR A 306 15.40 20.28 8.36
CA THR A 306 14.17 20.11 7.58
C THR A 306 13.13 21.18 7.94
N ASN A 307 12.22 21.49 7.02
CA ASN A 307 11.04 22.34 7.21
C ASN A 307 9.74 21.51 7.31
N ASN A 308 9.77 20.46 8.15
CA ASN A 308 8.71 19.46 8.35
C ASN A 308 8.48 18.47 7.20
N GLU A 309 9.29 18.51 6.15
CA GLU A 309 9.38 17.42 5.18
C GLU A 309 10.21 16.25 5.73
N THR A 310 9.97 15.07 5.16
CA THR A 310 10.79 13.88 5.39
C THR A 310 11.47 13.46 4.10
N TRP A 311 12.77 13.21 4.14
CA TRP A 311 13.50 12.61 3.04
C TRP A 311 13.39 11.09 3.17
N SER A 312 12.72 10.46 2.21
CA SER A 312 12.68 9.00 2.09
C SER A 312 13.49 8.56 0.88
N PHE A 313 13.87 7.29 0.87
CA PHE A 313 14.53 6.71 -0.29
C PHE A 313 14.09 5.27 -0.52
N ILE A 314 14.25 4.84 -1.76
CA ILE A 314 13.89 3.49 -2.23
C ILE A 314 15.05 2.95 -3.06
N VAL A 315 15.43 1.71 -2.79
CA VAL A 315 16.27 0.92 -3.69
C VAL A 315 15.49 -0.31 -4.12
N SER A 316 15.47 -0.59 -5.43
CA SER A 316 14.72 -1.71 -5.98
C SER A 316 15.59 -2.51 -6.94
N GLY A 317 15.39 -3.83 -6.96
CA GLY A 317 16.14 -4.72 -7.84
C GLY A 317 15.75 -6.18 -7.67
N LYS A 318 16.51 -7.06 -8.32
CA LYS A 318 16.35 -8.51 -8.19
C LYS A 318 17.28 -9.06 -7.10
N THR A 319 16.89 -10.16 -6.48
CA THR A 319 17.71 -10.89 -5.50
C THR A 319 17.49 -12.41 -5.56
N GLY A 320 18.27 -13.16 -4.78
CA GLY A 320 18.24 -14.62 -4.70
C GLY A 320 18.82 -15.34 -5.93
N PRO A 321 18.87 -16.68 -5.90
CA PRO A 321 19.36 -17.48 -7.01
C PRO A 321 18.61 -17.17 -8.31
N GLY A 322 19.35 -16.91 -9.38
CA GLY A 322 18.79 -16.65 -10.71
C GLY A 322 17.91 -15.40 -10.81
N ASN A 323 18.01 -14.44 -9.88
CA ASN A 323 17.15 -13.25 -9.84
C ASN A 323 15.64 -13.60 -9.70
N SER A 324 15.35 -14.65 -8.93
CA SER A 324 14.00 -15.20 -8.76
C SER A 324 13.08 -14.35 -7.87
N TRP A 325 13.61 -13.37 -7.14
CA TRP A 325 12.87 -12.49 -6.26
C TRP A 325 12.97 -11.03 -6.71
N ASP A 326 11.85 -10.32 -6.69
CA ASP A 326 11.82 -8.86 -6.71
C ASP A 326 11.95 -8.35 -5.28
N ALA A 327 12.85 -7.40 -5.06
CA ALA A 327 13.09 -6.79 -3.76
C ALA A 327 13.08 -5.26 -3.87
N ALA A 328 12.48 -4.63 -2.85
CA ALA A 328 12.56 -3.18 -2.68
C ALA A 328 12.74 -2.85 -1.20
N TYR A 329 13.76 -2.06 -0.89
CA TYR A 329 14.00 -1.53 0.46
C TYR A 329 13.65 -0.05 0.48
N TYR A 330 12.86 0.32 1.48
CA TYR A 330 12.40 1.67 1.74
C TYR A 330 13.02 2.12 3.05
N GLY A 331 13.64 3.29 3.04
CA GLY A 331 14.25 3.88 4.23
C GLY A 331 13.98 5.38 4.32
N GLN A 332 14.41 5.95 5.43
CA GLN A 332 14.36 7.38 5.69
C GLN A 332 15.75 7.90 5.99
N VAL A 333 16.02 9.12 5.54
CA VAL A 333 17.20 9.85 5.99
C VAL A 333 16.94 10.32 7.41
N SER A 334 17.85 10.02 8.33
CA SER A 334 17.69 10.36 9.75
C SER A 334 17.74 11.88 9.99
N ASP A 335 17.35 12.32 11.19
CA ASP A 335 17.52 13.72 11.63
C ASP A 335 19.00 14.17 11.65
N SER A 336 19.94 13.22 11.73
CA SER A 336 21.38 13.47 11.62
C SER A 336 21.90 13.45 10.18
N TRP A 337 21.01 13.32 9.19
CA TRP A 337 21.34 13.20 7.77
C TRP A 337 22.15 11.93 7.45
N ASP A 338 21.98 10.88 8.26
CA ASP A 338 22.53 9.57 7.94
C ASP A 338 21.67 8.92 6.87
N PHE A 339 22.26 8.73 5.70
CA PHE A 339 21.65 8.01 4.60
C PHE A 339 22.23 6.58 4.59
N ASN A 340 21.48 5.62 5.13
CA ASN A 340 21.95 4.25 5.31
C ASN A 340 21.09 3.26 4.51
N VAL A 341 21.68 2.65 3.48
CA VAL A 341 21.07 1.55 2.74
C VAL A 341 21.51 0.23 3.38
N ASP A 342 20.72 -0.26 4.35
CA ASP A 342 20.99 -1.50 5.08
C ASP A 342 19.74 -2.37 5.21
N GLU A 343 19.50 -3.22 4.20
CA GLU A 343 18.39 -4.15 4.21
C GLU A 343 18.57 -5.28 5.26
N THR A 344 19.80 -5.56 5.68
CA THR A 344 20.08 -6.67 6.60
C THR A 344 19.56 -6.40 8.02
N SER A 345 19.29 -5.13 8.34
CA SER A 345 18.65 -4.71 9.58
C SER A 345 17.23 -5.25 9.76
N LEU A 346 16.54 -5.54 8.65
CA LEU A 346 15.15 -6.01 8.64
C LEU A 346 15.04 -7.48 8.29
N PHE A 347 15.78 -7.93 7.27
CA PHE A 347 15.79 -9.34 6.86
C PHE A 347 17.05 -9.67 6.04
N ASP A 348 17.72 -10.77 6.40
CA ASP A 348 18.89 -11.25 5.66
C ASP A 348 18.46 -12.00 4.38
N LEU A 349 18.66 -11.34 3.25
CA LEU A 349 18.33 -11.85 1.92
C LEU A 349 19.28 -12.94 1.42
N SER A 350 20.44 -13.16 2.07
CA SER A 350 21.44 -14.13 1.60
C SER A 350 20.94 -15.58 1.66
N GLY A 351 19.92 -15.85 2.48
CA GLY A 351 19.31 -17.17 2.66
C GLY A 351 18.17 -17.50 1.67
N LEU A 352 17.85 -16.63 0.72
CA LEU A 352 16.77 -16.85 -0.23
C LEU A 352 17.06 -17.98 -1.23
N ASN A 353 16.01 -18.70 -1.64
CA ASN A 353 16.07 -19.80 -2.59
C ASN A 353 14.97 -19.68 -3.67
N ASP A 354 15.14 -20.34 -4.81
CA ASP A 354 14.19 -20.35 -5.93
C ASP A 354 13.15 -21.49 -5.85
N ALA A 355 13.17 -22.30 -4.79
CA ALA A 355 12.23 -23.39 -4.58
C ALA A 355 10.78 -22.88 -4.40
N LYS A 356 9.87 -23.39 -5.24
CA LYS A 356 8.42 -23.17 -5.17
C LYS A 356 7.85 -23.60 -3.80
N PRO A 357 6.75 -22.97 -3.32
CA PRO A 357 5.99 -23.51 -2.20
C PRO A 357 5.64 -25.00 -2.39
N THR A 358 5.57 -25.72 -1.28
CA THR A 358 5.10 -27.11 -1.27
C THR A 358 3.81 -27.23 -0.50
N ALA A 359 2.88 -28.04 -0.98
CA ALA A 359 1.61 -28.30 -0.32
C ALA A 359 1.57 -29.71 0.26
N SER A 360 0.89 -29.87 1.40
CA SER A 360 0.65 -31.17 2.04
C SER A 360 -0.31 -32.03 1.24
N THR A 361 -0.40 -33.31 1.63
CA THR A 361 -1.45 -34.22 1.16
C THR A 361 -2.20 -34.77 2.39
N PRO A 362 -3.52 -34.49 2.55
CA PRO A 362 -4.36 -33.64 1.70
C PRO A 362 -3.96 -32.16 1.76
N GLY A 363 -4.36 -31.38 0.75
CA GLY A 363 -3.93 -30.00 0.51
C GLY A 363 -4.48 -28.96 1.48
N ASN A 364 -4.04 -28.99 2.74
CA ASN A 364 -4.48 -28.05 3.78
C ASN A 364 -3.32 -27.23 4.39
N VAL A 365 -2.08 -27.48 3.97
CA VAL A 365 -0.89 -26.77 4.45
C VAL A 365 -0.02 -26.39 3.26
N ILE A 366 0.42 -25.13 3.20
CA ILE A 366 1.44 -24.65 2.26
C ILE A 366 2.70 -24.31 3.06
N SER A 367 3.81 -24.96 2.75
CA SER A 367 5.13 -24.68 3.30
C SER A 367 5.92 -23.74 2.40
N LEU A 368 6.43 -22.67 2.99
CA LEU A 368 7.29 -21.66 2.36
C LEU A 368 8.79 -21.87 2.69
N ALA A 369 9.08 -22.76 3.66
CA ALA A 369 10.41 -22.95 4.26
C ALA A 369 11.52 -23.31 3.26
N SER A 370 11.17 -23.87 2.11
CA SER A 370 12.12 -24.19 1.05
C SER A 370 12.64 -22.96 0.30
N GLY A 371 11.83 -21.89 0.23
CA GLY A 371 12.15 -20.66 -0.50
C GLY A 371 12.66 -19.53 0.41
N ILE A 372 12.11 -19.45 1.62
CA ILE A 372 12.39 -18.39 2.60
C ILE A 372 12.28 -18.93 4.03
N ASN A 373 13.19 -18.50 4.90
CA ASN A 373 13.20 -18.88 6.30
C ASN A 373 13.05 -17.65 7.18
N PHE A 374 12.17 -17.74 8.17
CA PHE A 374 11.97 -16.71 9.18
C PHE A 374 12.59 -17.15 10.49
N SER A 375 13.16 -16.21 11.22
CA SER A 375 13.75 -16.40 12.54
C SER A 375 12.96 -15.60 13.58
N SER A 376 13.15 -14.30 13.61
CA SER A 376 12.61 -13.37 14.60
C SER A 376 12.07 -12.08 14.00
N GLU A 377 12.11 -11.99 12.66
CA GLU A 377 11.75 -10.81 11.91
C GLU A 377 10.26 -10.47 12.09
N LYS A 378 9.96 -9.19 11.93
CA LYS A 378 8.62 -8.62 12.08
C LYS A 378 8.08 -8.24 10.72
N GLY A 379 6.77 -8.39 10.56
CA GLY A 379 6.14 -8.11 9.29
C GLY A 379 4.90 -8.94 9.01
N ILE A 380 4.52 -8.91 7.74
CA ILE A 380 3.32 -9.50 7.20
C ILE A 380 3.57 -10.11 5.85
N GLN A 381 2.71 -11.04 5.47
CA GLN A 381 2.80 -11.71 4.20
C GLN A 381 1.43 -11.94 3.58
N ARG A 382 1.45 -12.07 2.27
CA ARG A 382 0.35 -12.56 1.46
C ARG A 382 0.86 -13.78 0.69
N VAL A 383 0.14 -14.88 0.78
CA VAL A 383 0.33 -16.04 -0.09
C VAL A 383 -0.94 -16.24 -0.88
N SER A 384 -0.81 -16.27 -2.20
CA SER A 384 -1.94 -16.50 -3.09
C SER A 384 -1.70 -17.71 -3.96
N TYR A 385 -2.74 -18.49 -4.19
CA TYR A 385 -2.68 -19.62 -5.10
C TYR A 385 -3.89 -19.68 -6.02
N ARG A 386 -3.69 -20.30 -7.19
CA ARG A 386 -4.77 -20.68 -8.08
C ARG A 386 -4.68 -22.15 -8.46
N LYS A 387 -5.80 -22.85 -8.35
CA LYS A 387 -5.98 -24.22 -8.83
C LYS A 387 -7.17 -24.26 -9.79
N SER A 388 -7.06 -25.08 -10.83
CA SER A 388 -8.16 -25.32 -11.76
C SER A 388 -8.22 -26.80 -12.12
N VAL A 389 -9.44 -27.33 -12.24
CA VAL A 389 -9.70 -28.70 -12.66
C VAL A 389 -10.74 -28.70 -13.77
N THR A 390 -10.57 -29.59 -14.74
CA THR A 390 -11.55 -29.79 -15.81
C THR A 390 -12.29 -31.09 -15.56
N GLU A 391 -13.61 -31.01 -15.38
CA GLU A 391 -14.48 -32.17 -15.20
C GLU A 391 -15.65 -32.08 -16.19
N SER A 392 -15.86 -33.14 -16.97
CA SER A 392 -16.95 -33.22 -17.96
C SER A 392 -17.01 -32.02 -18.93
N GLY A 393 -15.86 -31.48 -19.31
CA GLY A 393 -15.75 -30.35 -20.25
C GLY A 393 -15.97 -28.97 -19.62
N PHE A 394 -16.11 -28.89 -18.29
CA PHE A 394 -16.24 -27.65 -17.54
C PHE A 394 -15.01 -27.40 -16.68
N ILE A 395 -14.53 -26.15 -16.66
CA ILE A 395 -13.44 -25.71 -15.79
C ILE A 395 -14.04 -25.18 -14.50
N TYR A 396 -13.47 -25.63 -13.38
CA TYR A 396 -13.70 -25.11 -12.05
C TYR A 396 -12.40 -24.52 -11.53
N THR A 397 -12.45 -23.35 -10.90
CA THR A 397 -11.26 -22.64 -10.46
C THR A 397 -11.42 -22.13 -9.03
N VAL A 398 -10.36 -22.27 -8.24
CA VAL A 398 -10.21 -21.62 -6.93
C VAL A 398 -9.06 -20.64 -7.05
N THR A 399 -9.30 -19.38 -6.70
CA THR A 399 -8.26 -18.40 -6.39
C THR A 399 -8.38 -18.05 -4.91
N HIS A 400 -7.29 -18.12 -4.16
CA HIS A 400 -7.33 -17.88 -2.72
C HIS A 400 -6.16 -17.01 -2.30
N ASN A 401 -6.47 -15.87 -1.68
CA ASN A 401 -5.50 -14.95 -1.09
C ASN A 401 -5.49 -15.09 0.42
N ILE A 402 -4.33 -15.36 1.02
CA ILE A 402 -4.19 -15.57 2.46
C ILE A 402 -3.23 -14.53 3.03
N TYR A 403 -3.74 -13.72 3.95
CA TYR A 403 -3.02 -12.67 4.65
C TYR A 403 -2.71 -13.10 6.08
N SER A 404 -1.43 -13.02 6.45
CA SER A 404 -0.95 -13.43 7.77
C SER A 404 0.22 -12.57 8.25
N GLU A 405 0.58 -12.71 9.53
CA GLU A 405 1.95 -12.38 9.97
C GLU A 405 2.96 -13.32 9.29
N LEU A 406 4.26 -12.99 9.37
CA LEU A 406 5.32 -13.82 8.82
C LEU A 406 5.29 -15.23 9.41
N THR A 407 5.18 -16.24 8.54
CA THR A 407 5.21 -17.65 8.94
C THR A 407 5.67 -18.52 7.77
N ALA A 408 6.52 -19.51 8.06
CA ALA A 408 6.98 -20.46 7.06
C ALA A 408 5.91 -21.50 6.69
N THR A 409 4.80 -21.55 7.42
CA THR A 409 3.70 -22.50 7.20
C THR A 409 2.37 -21.77 7.18
N ILE A 410 1.67 -21.86 6.06
CA ILE A 410 0.31 -21.35 5.87
C ILE A 410 -0.67 -22.51 6.02
N ILE A 411 -1.65 -22.32 6.89
CA ILE A 411 -2.81 -23.21 7.00
C ILE A 411 -3.86 -22.71 6.02
N VAL A 412 -4.35 -23.59 5.16
CA VAL A 412 -5.38 -23.27 4.16
C VAL A 412 -6.75 -23.65 4.71
N PRO A 413 -7.65 -22.67 4.93
CA PRO A 413 -9.04 -22.92 5.32
C PRO A 413 -9.77 -23.89 4.40
N VAL A 414 -10.64 -24.73 4.98
CA VAL A 414 -11.57 -25.56 4.22
C VAL A 414 -12.68 -24.68 3.62
N LEU A 415 -12.61 -24.46 2.31
CA LEU A 415 -13.51 -23.57 1.54
C LEU A 415 -14.93 -24.11 1.40
N GLU A 416 -15.90 -23.23 1.13
CA GLU A 416 -17.25 -23.60 0.68
C GLU A 416 -17.23 -23.88 -0.81
N TYR A 417 -17.10 -25.16 -1.17
CA TYR A 417 -17.23 -25.61 -2.56
C TYR A 417 -18.68 -25.65 -3.06
N PHE A 418 -19.63 -25.13 -2.29
CA PHE A 418 -21.06 -25.09 -2.58
C PHE A 418 -21.57 -26.47 -3.06
N ASN A 419 -22.13 -26.51 -4.28
CA ASN A 419 -22.68 -27.69 -4.91
C ASN A 419 -21.74 -28.32 -5.96
N PHE A 420 -20.44 -28.05 -5.91
CA PHE A 420 -19.48 -28.68 -6.82
C PHE A 420 -19.44 -30.20 -6.60
N PRO A 421 -19.24 -31.02 -7.65
CA PRO A 421 -19.10 -32.47 -7.50
C PRO A 421 -17.96 -32.84 -6.53
N SER A 422 -18.14 -33.87 -5.69
CA SER A 422 -17.13 -34.26 -4.67
C SER A 422 -15.75 -34.59 -5.24
N THR A 423 -15.68 -35.09 -6.48
CA THR A 423 -14.44 -35.32 -7.22
C THR A 423 -13.73 -34.00 -7.49
N VAL A 424 -14.46 -33.02 -8.03
CA VAL A 424 -13.98 -31.65 -8.27
C VAL A 424 -13.50 -30.99 -6.98
N GLN A 425 -14.24 -31.11 -5.87
CA GLN A 425 -13.83 -30.54 -4.59
C GLN A 425 -12.47 -31.07 -4.12
N SER A 426 -12.23 -32.37 -4.28
CA SER A 426 -10.97 -33.02 -3.86
C SER A 426 -9.80 -32.57 -4.73
N ASP A 427 -10.04 -32.37 -6.03
CA ASP A 427 -9.01 -31.96 -7.01
C ASP A 427 -8.72 -30.45 -6.99
N LEU A 428 -9.60 -29.65 -6.37
CA LEU A 428 -9.43 -28.22 -6.16
C LEU A 428 -8.63 -27.87 -4.89
N LEU A 429 -8.34 -28.85 -4.03
CA LEU A 429 -7.43 -28.65 -2.90
C LEU A 429 -6.07 -28.20 -3.39
N VAL A 430 -5.39 -27.37 -2.58
CA VAL A 430 -4.07 -26.85 -2.97
C VAL A 430 -3.05 -27.99 -3.07
N ASP A 431 -2.22 -27.98 -4.11
CA ASP A 431 -1.17 -28.96 -4.32
C ASP A 431 0.10 -28.32 -4.89
N ASN A 432 1.13 -29.12 -5.15
CA ASN A 432 2.40 -28.63 -5.69
C ASN A 432 2.29 -28.08 -7.13
N ASP A 433 1.21 -28.40 -7.85
CA ASP A 433 0.97 -27.97 -9.22
C ASP A 433 0.20 -26.65 -9.31
N ALA A 434 -0.36 -26.15 -8.19
CA ALA A 434 -1.01 -24.84 -8.15
C ALA A 434 -0.04 -23.72 -8.56
N ALA A 435 -0.56 -22.66 -9.18
CA ALA A 435 0.20 -21.43 -9.38
C ALA A 435 0.31 -20.70 -8.04
N TYR A 436 1.47 -20.13 -7.71
CA TYR A 436 1.66 -19.41 -6.45
C TYR A 436 2.25 -18.03 -6.66
N GLU A 437 1.81 -17.12 -5.81
CA GLU A 437 2.51 -15.88 -5.57
C GLU A 437 2.71 -15.65 -4.08
N GLN A 438 3.85 -15.05 -3.78
CA GLN A 438 4.26 -14.75 -2.42
C GLN A 438 4.68 -13.29 -2.35
N TYR A 439 4.21 -12.62 -1.30
CA TYR A 439 4.60 -11.28 -0.98
C TYR A 439 4.91 -11.20 0.51
N PHE A 440 6.08 -10.67 0.85
CA PHE A 440 6.51 -10.46 2.22
C PHE A 440 6.85 -8.99 2.42
N LEU A 441 6.40 -8.42 3.52
CA LEU A 441 6.79 -7.10 3.97
C LEU A 441 7.43 -7.26 5.34
N PHE A 442 8.73 -6.94 5.43
CA PHE A 442 9.49 -6.91 6.68
C PHE A 442 9.59 -5.48 7.15
N ALA A 443 9.38 -5.26 8.44
CA ALA A 443 9.47 -3.95 9.06
C ALA A 443 10.09 -4.08 10.45
N THR A 444 10.44 -2.94 11.05
CA THR A 444 11.02 -2.90 12.40
C THR A 444 10.07 -3.45 13.46
N GLU A 445 8.76 -3.21 13.31
CA GLU A 445 7.72 -3.68 14.22
C GLU A 445 6.50 -4.20 13.45
N ASN A 446 5.75 -5.12 14.09
CA ASN A 446 4.48 -5.61 13.54
C ASN A 446 3.40 -4.53 13.49
N SER A 447 3.60 -3.30 13.97
CA SER A 447 2.59 -2.24 13.87
C SER A 447 2.99 -1.10 12.92
N THR A 448 4.20 -1.15 12.35
CA THR A 448 4.74 -0.08 11.50
C THR A 448 3.89 0.15 10.25
N ILE A 449 3.41 -0.93 9.63
CA ILE A 449 2.56 -0.88 8.44
C ILE A 449 1.16 -1.40 8.78
N GLU A 450 0.16 -0.55 8.55
CA GLU A 450 -1.26 -0.88 8.70
C GLU A 450 -1.66 -2.02 7.76
N ASN A 451 -2.47 -2.95 8.26
CA ASN A 451 -3.04 -4.05 7.47
C ASN A 451 -3.68 -3.56 6.17
N ALA A 452 -4.47 -2.49 6.23
CA ALA A 452 -5.19 -2.01 5.07
C ALA A 452 -4.29 -1.34 4.03
N ASP A 453 -3.16 -0.76 4.42
CA ASP A 453 -2.15 -0.25 3.49
C ASP A 453 -1.45 -1.41 2.76
N PHE A 454 -1.14 -2.49 3.49
CA PHE A 454 -0.57 -3.70 2.90
C PHE A 454 -1.52 -4.39 1.93
N VAL A 455 -2.77 -4.62 2.31
CA VAL A 455 -3.79 -5.24 1.43
C VAL A 455 -4.02 -4.38 0.18
N SER A 456 -3.87 -3.06 0.28
CA SER A 456 -4.04 -2.14 -0.85
C SER A 456 -2.96 -2.25 -1.92
N LEU A 457 -1.82 -2.89 -1.63
CA LEU A 457 -0.79 -3.18 -2.63
C LEU A 457 -1.29 -4.14 -3.71
N PHE A 458 -2.33 -4.91 -3.43
CA PHE A 458 -2.85 -5.96 -4.32
C PHE A 458 -4.19 -5.58 -4.95
N LYS A 459 -4.66 -4.34 -4.84
CA LYS A 459 -5.98 -3.96 -5.38
C LYS A 459 -6.04 -3.94 -6.91
N ASP A 460 -7.26 -3.79 -7.44
CA ASP A 460 -7.54 -3.50 -8.86
C ASP A 460 -7.05 -4.53 -9.87
N GLY A 461 -6.95 -5.81 -9.49
CA GLY A 461 -6.47 -6.86 -10.39
C GLY A 461 -7.41 -7.17 -11.57
N ASP A 462 -6.83 -7.75 -12.61
CA ASP A 462 -7.53 -8.16 -13.84
C ASP A 462 -8.26 -9.51 -13.71
N GLY A 463 -7.99 -10.25 -12.64
CA GLY A 463 -8.50 -11.61 -12.39
C GLY A 463 -7.71 -12.71 -13.11
N ILE A 464 -6.66 -12.35 -13.86
CA ILE A 464 -5.77 -13.26 -14.58
C ILE A 464 -4.45 -13.38 -13.82
N SER A 465 -3.85 -12.26 -13.40
CA SER A 465 -2.68 -12.28 -12.52
C SER A 465 -3.07 -12.68 -11.09
N LEU A 466 -2.12 -13.21 -10.32
CA LEU A 466 -2.26 -13.36 -8.87
C LEU A 466 -1.63 -12.17 -8.11
N ALA A 467 -0.92 -11.27 -8.83
CA ALA A 467 -0.17 -10.15 -8.24
C ALA A 467 -1.09 -9.03 -7.76
N SER A 468 -2.30 -9.04 -8.28
CA SER A 468 -3.38 -8.16 -7.91
C SER A 468 -4.69 -8.93 -7.89
N GLU A 469 -5.62 -8.44 -7.11
CA GLU A 469 -6.86 -9.07 -6.72
C GLU A 469 -8.00 -8.27 -7.32
N LYS A 470 -8.79 -8.93 -8.18
CA LYS A 470 -10.02 -8.35 -8.71
C LYS A 470 -11.07 -8.14 -7.60
N ASN A 471 -11.08 -9.01 -6.60
CA ASN A 471 -11.88 -8.91 -5.38
C ASN A 471 -11.11 -8.25 -4.21
N GLY A 472 -10.03 -7.54 -4.51
CA GLY A 472 -9.16 -6.91 -3.51
C GLY A 472 -9.84 -5.74 -2.80
N ILE A 473 -9.12 -5.15 -1.85
CA ILE A 473 -9.60 -3.96 -1.13
C ILE A 473 -9.87 -2.81 -2.10
N VAL A 474 -10.95 -2.09 -1.86
CA VAL A 474 -11.40 -0.96 -2.67
C VAL A 474 -11.06 0.33 -1.95
N ARG A 475 -10.06 1.05 -2.48
CA ARG A 475 -9.61 2.36 -1.99
C ARG A 475 -9.62 3.38 -3.10
N ASN A 476 -10.17 4.56 -2.81
CA ASN A 476 -10.21 5.65 -3.77
C ASN A 476 -8.80 6.23 -4.02
N GLU A 477 -8.66 7.14 -4.99
CA GLU A 477 -7.36 7.71 -5.35
C GLU A 477 -6.69 8.49 -4.20
N LEU A 478 -7.47 9.13 -3.32
CA LEU A 478 -6.95 9.84 -2.15
C LEU A 478 -6.40 8.85 -1.11
N GLU A 479 -7.20 7.85 -0.74
CA GLU A 479 -6.82 6.82 0.22
C GLU A 479 -5.59 6.03 -0.26
N THR A 480 -5.50 5.79 -1.58
CA THR A 480 -4.34 5.14 -2.20
C THR A 480 -3.09 6.01 -2.10
N ASN A 481 -3.20 7.31 -2.35
CA ASN A 481 -2.09 8.24 -2.18
C ASN A 481 -1.62 8.28 -0.71
N GLU A 482 -2.54 8.38 0.23
CA GLU A 482 -2.21 8.36 1.67
C GLU A 482 -1.50 7.07 2.08
N SER A 483 -1.98 5.90 1.62
CA SER A 483 -1.29 4.61 1.85
C SER A 483 0.12 4.61 1.29
N SER A 484 0.31 5.11 0.06
CA SER A 484 1.62 5.17 -0.57
C SER A 484 2.60 6.02 0.24
N VAL A 485 2.16 7.20 0.69
CA VAL A 485 2.97 8.10 1.53
C VAL A 485 3.28 7.48 2.88
N ARG A 486 2.29 6.85 3.56
CA ARG A 486 2.54 6.14 4.83
C ARG A 486 3.52 4.97 4.67
N LEU A 487 3.44 4.23 3.57
CA LEU A 487 4.40 3.17 3.31
C LEU A 487 5.80 3.75 3.10
N GLN A 488 5.95 4.80 2.31
CA GLN A 488 7.25 5.46 2.09
C GLN A 488 7.78 6.17 3.34
N SER A 489 6.92 6.53 4.28
CA SER A 489 7.32 7.15 5.56
C SER A 489 7.77 6.13 6.61
N ASN A 490 7.97 4.87 6.24
CA ASN A 490 8.35 3.83 7.17
C ASN A 490 9.44 2.95 6.56
N GLU A 491 10.41 2.57 7.39
CA GLU A 491 11.46 1.65 6.97
C GLU A 491 10.90 0.23 6.82
N HIS A 492 11.04 -0.36 5.62
CA HIS A 492 10.57 -1.70 5.33
C HIS A 492 11.25 -2.33 4.10
N ILE A 493 11.23 -3.66 4.01
CA ILE A 493 11.60 -4.43 2.80
C ILE A 493 10.36 -5.11 2.26
N ARG A 494 10.19 -5.05 0.94
CA ARG A 494 9.23 -5.86 0.20
C ARG A 494 9.97 -6.93 -0.57
N LEU A 495 9.50 -8.17 -0.47
CA LEU A 495 9.90 -9.27 -1.32
C LEU A 495 8.70 -9.82 -2.06
N TYR A 496 8.84 -10.01 -3.36
CA TYR A 496 7.82 -10.59 -4.21
C TYR A 496 8.40 -11.70 -5.07
N ARG A 497 7.61 -12.78 -5.23
CA ARG A 497 7.91 -13.88 -6.14
C ARG A 497 6.64 -14.49 -6.71
N SER A 498 6.67 -14.76 -8.01
CA SER A 498 5.70 -15.59 -8.73
C SER A 498 6.33 -16.92 -9.12
N ASN A 499 5.58 -18.02 -8.97
CA ASN A 499 6.01 -19.38 -9.33
C ASN A 499 4.97 -20.14 -10.14
#